data_AF-A0AAD3MDY2-F1
#
_entry.id   AF-A0AAD3MDY2-F1
#
_cell.length_a   1.000
_cell.length_b   1.000
_cell.length_c   1.000
_cell.angle_alpha   90.00
_cell.angle_beta   90.00
_cell.angle_gamma   90.00
#
_symmetry.space_group_name_H-M   'P 1'
#
loop_
_entity.id
_entity.type
_entity.pdbx_description
1 polymer ?
#
loop_
_entity_poly.entity_id
_entity_poly.type
_entity_poly.pdbx_seq_one_letter_code
_entity_poly.pdbx_strand_id
1 'polypeptide(L)'
;MLTHGDWKVVRKALTVIGFNEDEVEELLNIIASVLHLGNVQYGGEEGNACITSDTQIKYLARLLGVNGTVLTEALTHKKIIAKGEE
;
A
#
# COMPACT_ATOMS: atom_id res chain seq x y z
N MET A 1 6.03 -18.61 -7.90
CA MET A 1 4.77 -18.98 -7.25
C MET A 1 5.14 -19.88 -6.08
N LEU A 2 5.11 -19.37 -4.84
CA LEU A 2 5.45 -20.16 -3.66
C LEU A 2 4.41 -21.27 -3.52
N THR A 3 4.86 -22.51 -3.35
CA THR A 3 3.96 -23.64 -3.14
C THR A 3 3.36 -23.54 -1.73
N HIS A 4 2.19 -24.16 -1.48
CA HIS A 4 1.57 -24.16 -0.15
C HIS A 4 2.50 -24.64 0.99
N GLY A 5 3.55 -25.40 0.66
CA GLY A 5 4.59 -25.83 1.62
C GLY A 5 5.53 -24.69 2.03
N ASP A 6 5.92 -23.83 1.08
CA ASP A 6 6.88 -22.74 1.32
C ASP A 6 6.30 -21.68 2.27
N TRP A 7 4.99 -21.39 2.18
CA TRP A 7 4.32 -20.47 3.09
C TRP A 7 4.36 -20.95 4.55
N LYS A 8 4.20 -22.25 4.79
CA LYS A 8 4.29 -22.82 6.14
C LYS A 8 5.70 -22.66 6.72
N VAL A 9 6.73 -22.83 5.89
CA VAL A 9 8.12 -22.64 6.29
C VAL A 9 8.37 -21.18 6.66
N VAL A 10 7.92 -20.24 5.84
CA VAL A 10 8.06 -18.79 6.11
C VAL A 10 7.33 -18.40 7.39
N ARG A 11 6.07 -18.83 7.59
CA ARG A 11 5.34 -18.54 8.84
C ARG A 11 6.05 -19.09 10.07
N LYS A 12 6.58 -20.31 10.00
CA LYS A 12 7.35 -20.89 11.10
C LYS A 12 8.63 -20.11 11.37
N ALA A 13 9.32 -19.65 10.33
CA ALA A 13 10.51 -18.83 10.48
C ALA A 13 10.21 -17.48 11.16
N LEU A 14 9.11 -16.81 10.78
CA LEU A 14 8.65 -15.56 11.40
C LEU A 14 8.41 -15.73 12.91
N THR A 15 7.74 -16.82 13.33
CA THR A 15 7.56 -17.13 14.76
C THR A 15 8.90 -17.38 15.46
N VAL A 16 9.84 -18.09 14.83
CA VAL A 16 11.17 -18.38 15.41
C VAL A 16 11.99 -17.10 15.65
N ILE A 17 11.87 -16.11 14.77
CA ILE A 17 12.57 -14.82 14.93
C ILE A 17 11.83 -13.84 15.86
N GLY A 18 10.68 -14.25 16.42
CA GLY A 18 9.96 -13.50 17.46
C GLY A 18 8.76 -12.68 17.00
N PHE A 19 8.32 -12.82 15.75
CA PHE A 19 7.08 -12.17 15.30
C PHE A 19 5.87 -12.86 15.94
N ASN A 20 4.98 -12.08 16.53
CA ASN A 20 3.66 -12.53 16.95
C ASN A 20 2.65 -12.49 15.79
N GLU A 21 1.47 -13.08 15.98
CA GLU A 21 0.44 -13.15 14.97
C GLU A 21 -0.02 -11.79 14.42
N ASP A 22 -0.11 -10.77 15.27
CA ASP A 22 -0.51 -9.42 14.88
C ASP A 22 0.58 -8.76 14.02
N GLU A 23 1.85 -8.91 14.39
CA GLU A 23 2.99 -8.41 13.59
C GLU A 23 3.09 -9.12 12.23
N VAL A 24 2.78 -10.42 12.18
CA VAL A 24 2.70 -11.15 10.90
C VAL A 24 1.54 -10.64 10.06
N GLU A 25 0.38 -10.33 10.66
CA GLU A 25 -0.75 -9.74 9.96
C GLU A 25 -0.41 -8.34 9.43
N GLU A 26 0.23 -7.49 10.22
CA GLU A 26 0.69 -6.16 9.79
C GLU A 26 1.68 -6.26 8.62
N LEU A 27 2.65 -7.18 8.69
CA LEU A 27 3.57 -7.44 7.59
C LEU A 27 2.83 -7.86 6.31
N LEU A 28 1.83 -8.74 6.44
CA LEU A 28 1.00 -9.17 5.32
C LEU A 28 0.12 -8.06 4.78
N ASN A 29 -0.38 -7.17 5.63
CA ASN A 29 -1.14 -5.99 5.23
C ASN A 29 -0.26 -5.03 4.40
N ILE A 30 1.01 -4.85 4.77
CA ILE A 30 1.97 -4.08 3.97
C ILE A 30 2.15 -4.75 2.59
N ILE A 31 2.38 -6.06 2.52
CA ILE A 31 2.53 -6.78 1.25
C ILE A 31 1.26 -6.67 0.39
N ALA A 32 0.09 -6.83 1.00
CA ALA A 32 -1.19 -6.65 0.31
C ALA A 32 -1.34 -5.22 -0.23
N SER A 33 -0.90 -4.21 0.52
CA SER A 33 -0.96 -2.82 0.08
C SER A 33 -0.12 -2.60 -1.20
N VAL A 34 1.07 -3.19 -1.31
CA VAL A 34 1.89 -3.13 -2.53
C VAL A 34 1.17 -3.75 -3.73
N LEU A 35 0.49 -4.88 -3.53
CA LEU A 35 -0.29 -5.53 -4.59
C LEU A 35 -1.48 -4.66 -5.03
N HIS A 36 -2.23 -4.09 -4.08
CA HIS A 36 -3.34 -3.18 -4.37
C HIS A 36 -2.86 -1.91 -5.07
N LEU A 37 -1.69 -1.38 -4.69
CA LEU A 37 -1.09 -0.20 -5.31
C LEU A 37 -0.78 -0.45 -6.79
N GLY A 38 -0.27 -1.63 -7.12
CA GLY A 38 -0.05 -2.05 -8.50
C GLY A 38 -1.32 -2.12 -9.37
N ASN A 39 -2.50 -2.20 -8.74
CA ASN A 39 -3.80 -2.21 -9.42
C ASN A 39 -4.49 -0.84 -9.47
N VAL A 40 -3.86 0.22 -8.91
CA VAL A 40 -4.43 1.57 -8.97
C VAL A 40 -4.35 2.09 -10.40
N GLN A 41 -5.50 2.49 -10.94
CA GLN A 41 -5.60 3.08 -12.26
C GLN A 41 -5.71 4.59 -12.14
N TYR A 42 -4.86 5.28 -12.92
CA TYR A 42 -4.84 6.73 -13.01
C TYR A 42 -5.44 7.16 -14.34
N GLY A 43 -6.33 8.14 -14.27
CA GLY A 43 -6.79 8.93 -15.41
C GLY A 43 -6.18 10.32 -15.39
N GLY A 44 -6.54 11.13 -16.37
CA GLY A 44 -6.22 12.55 -16.35
C GLY A 44 -7.19 13.37 -17.19
N GLU A 45 -7.64 14.47 -16.63
CA GLU A 45 -8.30 15.56 -17.34
C GLU A 45 -7.50 16.85 -17.07
N GLU A 46 -7.26 17.63 -18.12
CA GLU A 46 -6.69 18.98 -18.05
C GLU A 46 -5.35 19.11 -17.27
N GLY A 47 -4.51 18.08 -17.30
CA GLY A 47 -3.17 18.09 -16.70
C GLY A 47 -3.11 17.65 -15.23
N ASN A 48 -4.25 17.26 -14.63
CA ASN A 48 -4.30 16.70 -13.29
C ASN A 48 -4.49 15.18 -13.33
N ALA A 49 -3.70 14.45 -12.55
CA ALA A 49 -3.93 13.01 -12.37
C ALA A 49 -5.14 12.78 -11.45
N CYS A 50 -6.00 11.83 -11.80
CA CYS A 50 -7.11 11.39 -10.96
C CYS A 50 -7.08 9.86 -10.83
N ILE A 51 -7.62 9.33 -9.73
CA ILE A 51 -7.72 7.89 -9.52
C ILE A 51 -9.12 7.46 -9.95
N THR A 52 -9.21 6.51 -10.89
CA THR A 52 -10.49 6.11 -11.50
C THR A 52 -11.25 5.06 -10.69
N SER A 53 -10.62 4.49 -9.65
CA SER A 53 -11.20 3.45 -8.81
C SER A 53 -11.10 3.77 -7.32
N ASP A 54 -12.20 4.24 -6.74
CA ASP A 54 -12.33 4.49 -5.30
C ASP A 54 -12.12 3.24 -4.44
N THR A 55 -12.46 2.06 -4.98
CA THR A 55 -12.37 0.79 -4.24
C THR A 55 -10.93 0.46 -3.87
N GLN A 56 -9.97 0.66 -4.80
CA GLN A 56 -8.56 0.37 -4.51
C GLN A 56 -7.99 1.29 -3.43
N ILE A 57 -8.38 2.57 -3.46
CA ILE A 57 -7.95 3.54 -2.44
C ILE A 57 -8.48 3.20 -1.06
N LYS A 58 -9.74 2.77 -0.96
CA LYS A 58 -10.33 2.33 0.31
C LYS A 58 -9.57 1.14 0.90
N TYR A 59 -9.21 0.15 0.08
CA TYR A 59 -8.41 -0.99 0.55
C TYR A 59 -7.00 -0.57 0.94
N LEU A 60 -6.33 0.26 0.14
CA LEU A 60 -5.00 0.77 0.45
C LEU A 60 -4.96 1.56 1.76
N ALA A 61 -5.91 2.49 1.93
CA ALA A 61 -6.02 3.31 3.14
C ALA A 61 -6.21 2.44 4.39
N ARG A 62 -7.04 1.40 4.29
CA ARG A 62 -7.25 0.44 5.39
C ARG A 62 -5.99 -0.38 5.68
N LEU A 63 -5.32 -0.91 4.66
CA LEU A 63 -4.13 -1.75 4.82
C LEU A 63 -2.93 -0.96 5.36
N LEU A 64 -2.80 0.31 4.98
CA LEU A 64 -1.73 1.20 5.44
C LEU A 64 -2.07 1.95 6.74
N GLY A 65 -3.32 1.88 7.20
CA GLY A 65 -3.77 2.62 8.38
C GLY A 65 -3.77 4.15 8.20
N VAL A 66 -3.98 4.64 6.97
CA VAL A 66 -3.94 6.08 6.64
C VAL A 66 -5.29 6.61 6.21
N ASN A 67 -5.43 7.94 6.18
CA ASN A 67 -6.62 8.58 5.65
C ASN A 67 -6.68 8.44 4.11
N GLY A 68 -7.82 7.99 3.58
CA GLY A 68 -7.99 7.78 2.14
C GLY A 68 -7.88 9.04 1.29
N THR A 69 -8.36 10.19 1.77
CA THR A 69 -8.25 11.46 1.05
C THR A 69 -6.80 11.91 0.95
N VAL A 70 -6.06 11.85 2.08
CA VAL A 70 -4.62 12.18 2.11
C VAL A 70 -3.83 11.23 1.21
N LEU A 71 -4.18 9.94 1.19
CA LEU A 71 -3.56 8.96 0.29
C LEU A 71 -3.82 9.29 -1.18
N THR A 72 -5.07 9.62 -1.56
CA THR A 72 -5.39 10.04 -2.92
C THR A 72 -4.59 11.26 -3.34
N GLU A 73 -4.55 12.30 -2.50
CA GLU A 73 -3.79 13.51 -2.76
C GLU A 73 -2.29 13.21 -2.96
N ALA A 74 -1.71 12.38 -2.09
CA ALA A 74 -0.31 11.99 -2.18
C ALA A 74 0.02 11.20 -3.46
N LEU A 75 -0.95 10.42 -3.98
CA LEU A 75 -0.79 9.63 -5.19
C LEU A 75 -1.03 10.43 -6.48
N THR A 76 -1.82 11.51 -6.44
CA THR A 76 -2.15 12.32 -7.62
C THR A 76 -1.37 13.63 -7.72
N HIS A 77 -0.93 14.20 -6.61
CA HIS A 77 -0.21 15.47 -6.57
C HIS A 77 1.24 15.26 -6.14
N LYS A 78 2.16 15.44 -7.10
CA LYS A 78 3.58 15.44 -6.78
C LYS A 78 3.94 16.76 -6.09
N LYS A 79 4.15 16.75 -4.77
CA LYS A 79 4.72 17.89 -4.06
C LYS A 79 6.21 18.03 -4.42
N ILE A 80 6.53 18.88 -5.39
CA ILE A 80 7.90 19.27 -5.71
C ILE A 80 8.23 20.46 -4.82
N ILE A 81 9.02 20.25 -3.77
CA ILE A 81 9.58 21.37 -2.99
C ILE A 81 10.72 21.95 -3.81
N ALA A 82 10.47 23.06 -4.51
CA ALA A 82 11.53 23.84 -5.11
C ALA A 82 12.30 24.55 -3.98
N LYS A 83 13.63 24.42 -3.95
CA LYS A 83 14.49 25.21 -3.05
C LYS A 83 14.32 26.69 -3.41
N GLY A 84 13.41 27.39 -2.73
CA GLY A 84 13.14 28.80 -3.00
C GLY A 84 12.03 29.46 -2.18
N GLU A 85 11.20 28.70 -1.47
CA GLU A 85 10.12 29.27 -0.63
C GLU A 85 10.24 28.74 0.80
N GLU A 86 10.82 29.57 1.68
CA GLU A 86 10.62 29.55 3.14
C GLU A 86 9.33 30.29 3.49
#